data_AF-A0A2J4P843-F1
#
_entry.id   AF-A0A2J4P843-F1
#
_cell.length_a   1.000
_cell.length_b   1.000
_cell.length_c   1.000
_cell.angle_alpha   90.00
_cell.angle_beta   90.00
_cell.angle_gamma   90.00
#
_symmetry.space_group_name_H-M   'P 1'
#
loop_
_entity.id
_entity.type
_entity.pdbx_description
1 polymer ?
#
loop_
_entity_poly.entity_id
_entity_poly.type
_entity_poly.pdbx_seq_one_letter_code
_entity_poly.pdbx_strand_id
1 'polypeptide(L)'
;LSGSVPWDGKVAIELPYRGSAAYKVDLNADLKSVSSHLPAPLDKQAGEPLPVKIKVDGGLSSFNLAGSMGAKNHINSRWLLGHKLTLDRAILTTDSKAVSPLPEQPGVELNMPPMDGAQWLALFQGGAANDVSSNLVFPEQVTLRTPALTMAGQSWNNVSLVSRPDAGGTKIEAQGREVNATLTMRKNAPWLAAIRYLYYNKTAAKSRGTEKSSAPLADTNID
;
A
#
# COMPACT_ATOMS: atom_id res chain seq x y z
N LEU A 1 2.44 12.97 -8.46
CA LEU A 1 3.88 12.64 -8.33
C LEU A 1 4.66 13.56 -9.26
N SER A 2 5.83 14.04 -8.87
CA SER A 2 6.66 14.92 -9.71
C SER A 2 8.15 14.76 -9.38
N GLY A 3 9.01 14.82 -10.40
CA GLY A 3 10.47 14.78 -10.23
C GLY A 3 11.20 14.03 -11.34
N SER A 4 12.53 14.00 -11.25
CA SER A 4 13.42 13.23 -12.12
C SER A 4 14.30 12.30 -11.28
N VAL A 5 14.63 11.13 -11.80
CA VAL A 5 15.38 10.11 -11.05
C VAL A 5 16.62 9.70 -11.85
N PRO A 6 17.85 9.97 -11.35
CA PRO A 6 19.02 9.30 -11.89
C PRO A 6 18.96 7.81 -11.52
N TRP A 7 19.19 6.94 -12.49
CA TRP A 7 19.18 5.49 -12.32
C TRP A 7 20.41 4.83 -12.97
N ASP A 8 20.91 3.78 -12.35
CA ASP A 8 21.94 2.88 -12.86
C ASP A 8 21.33 1.49 -13.04
N GLY A 9 21.52 0.89 -14.21
CA GLY A 9 20.91 -0.38 -14.59
C GLY A 9 21.94 -1.34 -15.17
N LYS A 10 21.92 -2.59 -14.72
CA LYS A 10 22.71 -3.69 -15.27
C LYS A 10 21.75 -4.75 -15.79
N VAL A 11 21.97 -5.17 -17.03
CA VAL A 11 21.16 -6.19 -17.70
C VAL A 11 22.07 -7.34 -18.10
N ALA A 12 21.73 -8.55 -17.68
CA ALA A 12 22.35 -9.78 -18.10
C ALA A 12 21.31 -10.65 -18.82
N ILE A 13 21.65 -11.20 -19.98
CA ILE A 13 20.76 -12.03 -20.78
C ILE A 13 21.49 -13.35 -21.07
N GLU A 14 20.86 -14.47 -20.76
CA GLU A 14 21.37 -15.81 -20.96
C GLU A 14 20.51 -16.53 -22.01
N LEU A 15 21.10 -16.85 -23.17
CA LEU A 15 20.49 -17.62 -24.25
C LEU A 15 21.25 -18.94 -24.46
N PRO A 16 20.79 -20.06 -23.86
CA PRO A 16 21.44 -21.35 -24.05
C PRO A 16 21.11 -21.96 -25.42
N TYR A 17 22.07 -22.71 -25.99
CA TYR A 17 21.92 -23.40 -27.29
C TYR A 17 20.81 -24.47 -27.28
N ARG A 18 20.42 -24.94 -26.08
CA ARG A 18 19.25 -25.77 -25.78
C ARG A 18 18.64 -25.29 -24.47
N GLY A 19 17.36 -24.91 -24.45
CA GLY A 19 16.66 -24.43 -23.25
C GLY A 19 15.94 -23.08 -23.47
N SER A 20 15.33 -22.55 -22.41
CA SER A 20 14.60 -21.28 -22.44
C SER A 20 15.51 -20.10 -22.10
N ALA A 21 15.36 -18.97 -22.79
CA ALA A 21 16.10 -17.75 -22.49
C ALA A 21 15.73 -17.19 -21.10
N ALA A 22 16.73 -16.67 -20.39
CA ALA A 22 16.58 -16.02 -19.10
C ALA A 22 17.26 -14.64 -19.11
N TYR A 23 16.78 -13.74 -18.26
CA TYR A 23 17.39 -12.43 -18.09
C TYR A 23 17.36 -12.00 -16.63
N LYS A 24 18.36 -11.20 -16.26
CA LYS A 24 18.47 -10.55 -14.96
C LYS A 24 18.65 -9.07 -15.15
N VAL A 25 17.92 -8.27 -14.38
CA VAL A 25 18.07 -6.82 -14.35
C VAL A 25 18.27 -6.37 -12.93
N ASP A 26 19.37 -5.67 -12.67
CA ASP A 26 19.58 -4.93 -11.44
C ASP A 26 19.43 -3.44 -11.75
N LEU A 27 18.52 -2.75 -11.06
CA LEU A 27 18.32 -1.31 -11.17
C LEU A 27 18.49 -0.66 -9.80
N ASN A 28 19.33 0.37 -9.75
CA ASN A 28 19.55 1.20 -8.59
C ASN A 28 19.17 2.64 -8.94
N ALA A 29 18.39 3.27 -8.08
CA ALA A 29 17.95 4.64 -8.26
C ALA A 29 17.92 5.36 -6.91
N ASP A 30 17.99 6.69 -6.91
CA ASP A 30 17.69 7.49 -5.73
C ASP A 30 16.54 8.45 -6.03
N LEU A 31 15.43 8.28 -5.31
CA LEU A 31 14.23 9.11 -5.44
C LEU A 31 14.36 10.44 -4.67
N LYS A 32 15.57 10.90 -4.38
CA LYS A 32 15.84 12.18 -3.71
C LYS A 32 15.07 13.35 -4.33
N SER A 33 15.07 13.43 -5.66
CA SER A 33 14.42 14.52 -6.40
C SER A 33 12.96 14.25 -6.75
N VAL A 34 12.35 13.19 -6.19
CA VAL A 34 10.93 12.86 -6.36
C VAL A 34 10.16 13.27 -5.11
N SER A 35 9.01 13.91 -5.33
CA SER A 35 7.99 14.13 -4.31
C SER A 35 6.74 13.30 -4.59
N SER A 36 6.15 12.81 -3.49
CA SER A 36 4.86 12.14 -3.44
C SER A 36 3.93 12.94 -2.57
N HIS A 37 2.76 13.26 -3.10
CA HIS A 37 1.66 13.88 -2.36
C HIS A 37 0.57 12.84 -2.04
N LEU A 38 0.94 11.55 -2.03
CA LEU A 38 0.03 10.50 -1.60
C LEU A 38 -0.18 10.61 -0.09
N PRO A 39 -1.35 10.20 0.43
CA PRO A 39 -1.56 10.12 1.87
C PRO A 39 -0.50 9.26 2.58
N ALA A 40 -0.31 9.54 3.87
CA ALA A 40 0.55 8.71 4.71
C ALA A 40 0.11 7.23 4.63
N PRO A 41 1.06 6.29 4.51
CA PRO A 41 2.51 6.45 4.73
C PRO A 41 3.35 6.75 3.47
N LEU A 42 2.72 7.00 2.32
CA LEU A 42 3.43 7.17 1.04
C LEU A 42 3.68 8.64 0.68
N ASP A 43 3.42 9.57 1.60
CA ASP A 43 3.83 10.97 1.46
C ASP A 43 5.36 11.07 1.44
N LYS A 44 5.90 11.93 0.58
CA LYS A 44 7.33 12.15 0.49
C LYS A 44 7.63 13.55 -0.02
N GLN A 45 8.39 14.31 0.75
CA GLN A 45 8.92 15.60 0.30
C GLN A 45 10.11 15.42 -0.66
N ALA A 46 10.27 16.36 -1.58
CA ALA A 46 11.48 16.42 -2.42
C ALA A 46 12.69 16.82 -1.56
N GLY A 47 13.87 16.30 -1.90
CA GLY A 47 15.14 16.61 -1.24
C GLY A 47 15.62 15.53 -0.27
N GLU A 48 14.73 14.68 0.24
CA GLU A 48 15.10 13.55 1.10
C GLU A 48 15.51 12.33 0.26
N PRO A 49 16.75 11.79 0.45
CA PRO A 49 17.19 10.59 -0.24
C PRO A 49 16.27 9.40 0.07
N LEU A 50 15.86 8.70 -0.98
CA LEU A 50 15.09 7.48 -0.85
C LEU A 50 15.65 6.48 -1.87
N PRO A 51 16.69 5.71 -1.47
CA PRO A 51 17.35 4.78 -2.37
C PRO A 51 16.37 3.67 -2.72
N VAL A 52 16.27 3.39 -4.01
CA VAL A 52 15.48 2.30 -4.57
C VAL A 52 16.42 1.30 -5.21
N LYS A 53 16.24 0.03 -4.87
CA LYS A 53 16.92 -1.08 -5.50
C LYS A 53 15.86 -2.03 -6.02
N ILE A 54 16.00 -2.45 -7.27
CA ILE A 54 15.11 -3.38 -7.93
C ILE A 54 15.97 -4.47 -8.55
N LYS A 55 15.56 -5.71 -8.34
CA LYS A 55 16.10 -6.90 -8.98
C LYS A 55 14.99 -7.59 -9.72
N VAL A 56 15.26 -7.96 -10.96
CA VAL A 56 14.33 -8.70 -11.80
C VAL A 56 15.01 -9.97 -12.25
N ASP A 57 14.36 -11.10 -12.05
CA ASP A 57 14.74 -12.40 -12.58
C ASP A 57 13.61 -12.90 -13.48
N GLY A 58 13.89 -12.98 -14.78
CA GLY A 58 12.87 -13.22 -15.79
C GLY A 58 13.22 -14.28 -16.82
N GLY A 59 12.18 -14.80 -17.47
CA GLY A 59 12.26 -15.67 -18.63
C GLY A 59 11.19 -15.30 -19.65
N LEU A 60 10.97 -16.16 -20.65
CA LEU A 60 10.08 -15.85 -21.79
C LEU A 60 8.59 -15.66 -21.43
N SER A 61 8.10 -16.27 -20.35
CA SER A 61 6.68 -16.26 -19.98
C SER A 61 6.36 -15.44 -18.73
N SER A 62 7.35 -15.09 -17.93
CA SER A 62 7.15 -14.41 -16.65
C SER A 62 8.45 -13.86 -16.10
N PHE A 63 8.34 -12.88 -15.21
CA PHE A 63 9.46 -12.44 -14.37
C PHE A 63 9.02 -12.19 -12.94
N ASN A 64 9.97 -12.35 -12.03
CA ASN A 64 9.84 -11.94 -10.64
C ASN A 64 10.62 -10.64 -10.45
N LEU A 65 10.07 -9.73 -9.66
CA LEU A 65 10.67 -8.47 -9.29
C LEU A 65 10.73 -8.38 -7.76
N ALA A 66 11.91 -8.20 -7.21
CA ALA A 66 12.13 -7.91 -5.80
C ALA A 66 12.75 -6.52 -5.67
N GLY A 67 12.22 -5.68 -4.80
CA GLY A 67 12.70 -4.32 -4.61
C GLY A 67 12.69 -3.85 -3.17
N SER A 68 13.46 -2.79 -2.92
CA SER A 68 13.48 -2.06 -1.65
C SER A 68 13.39 -0.57 -1.92
N MET A 69 12.63 0.15 -1.09
CA MET A 69 12.53 1.61 -1.09
C MET A 69 12.93 2.11 0.31
N GLY A 70 14.12 2.68 0.42
CA GLY A 70 14.75 2.94 1.71
C GLY A 70 15.07 1.65 2.46
N ALA A 71 15.25 1.77 3.79
CA ALA A 71 15.70 0.66 4.63
C ALA A 71 14.57 -0.27 5.14
N LYS A 72 13.31 0.10 4.91
CA LYS A 72 12.16 -0.49 5.62
C LYS A 72 11.03 -0.98 4.71
N ASN A 73 11.00 -0.51 3.47
CA ASN A 73 9.92 -0.84 2.55
C ASN A 73 10.44 -1.79 1.48
N HIS A 74 9.74 -2.88 1.29
CA HIS A 74 10.10 -3.94 0.36
C HIS A 74 8.91 -4.32 -0.50
N ILE A 75 9.18 -4.56 -1.78
CA ILE A 75 8.19 -5.08 -2.72
C ILE A 75 8.70 -6.40 -3.29
N ASN A 76 7.80 -7.35 -3.47
CA ASN A 76 8.04 -8.53 -4.27
C ASN A 76 6.84 -8.73 -5.19
N SER A 77 7.06 -9.00 -6.47
CA SER A 77 5.98 -9.22 -7.43
C SER A 77 6.35 -10.23 -8.48
N ARG A 78 5.34 -10.90 -9.06
CA ARG A 78 5.48 -11.77 -10.22
C ARG A 78 4.55 -11.28 -11.31
N TRP A 79 5.11 -11.19 -12.50
CA TRP A 79 4.43 -10.70 -13.70
C TRP A 79 4.45 -11.77 -14.77
N LEU A 80 3.34 -11.91 -15.49
CA LEU A 80 3.20 -12.80 -16.63
C LEU A 80 3.33 -11.99 -17.92
N LEU A 81 4.14 -12.52 -18.82
CA LEU A 81 4.35 -11.97 -20.14
C LEU A 81 3.36 -12.63 -21.10
N GLY A 82 2.44 -11.83 -21.62
CA GLY A 82 1.44 -12.26 -22.60
C GLY A 82 1.02 -11.10 -23.48
N HIS A 83 -0.17 -11.19 -24.08
CA HIS A 83 -0.72 -10.08 -24.89
C HIS A 83 -0.89 -8.79 -24.07
N LYS A 84 -1.18 -8.93 -22.78
CA LYS A 84 -1.13 -7.85 -21.79
C LYS A 84 -0.14 -8.23 -20.70
N LEU A 85 0.49 -7.23 -20.11
CA LEU A 85 1.37 -7.43 -18.97
C LEU A 85 0.50 -7.65 -17.73
N THR A 86 0.50 -8.87 -17.19
CA THR A 86 -0.37 -9.24 -16.07
C THR A 86 0.44 -9.30 -14.79
N LEU A 87 0.05 -8.52 -13.78
CA LEU A 87 0.51 -8.74 -12.42
C LEU A 87 -0.22 -9.98 -11.88
N ASP A 88 0.51 -11.07 -11.62
CA ASP A 88 -0.05 -12.31 -11.06
C ASP A 88 -0.20 -12.17 -9.54
N ARG A 89 0.88 -11.75 -8.87
CA ARG A 89 0.92 -11.60 -7.43
C ARG A 89 1.91 -10.54 -7.00
N ALA A 90 1.60 -9.83 -5.93
CA ALA A 90 2.52 -8.88 -5.30
C ALA A 90 2.35 -8.86 -3.79
N ILE A 91 3.42 -8.50 -3.11
CA ILE A 91 3.41 -8.10 -1.71
C ILE A 91 4.23 -6.82 -1.55
N LEU A 92 3.64 -5.83 -0.88
CA LEU A 92 4.33 -4.64 -0.40
C LEU A 92 4.36 -4.70 1.12
N THR A 93 5.54 -4.65 1.71
CA THR A 93 5.73 -4.69 3.17
C THR A 93 6.51 -3.46 3.62
N THR A 94 5.96 -2.72 4.56
CA THR A 94 6.62 -1.61 5.25
C THR A 94 7.15 -2.04 6.62
N ASP A 95 8.11 -1.29 7.18
CA ASP A 95 8.75 -1.59 8.47
C ASP A 95 9.34 -3.01 8.58
N SER A 96 9.72 -3.62 7.44
CA SER A 96 10.41 -4.91 7.39
C SER A 96 11.90 -4.73 7.14
N LYS A 97 12.71 -5.65 7.66
CA LYS A 97 14.16 -5.72 7.40
C LYS A 97 14.51 -6.53 6.15
N ALA A 98 13.55 -7.30 5.62
CA ALA A 98 13.76 -8.20 4.50
C ALA A 98 12.56 -8.21 3.55
N VAL A 99 12.82 -8.63 2.31
CA VAL A 99 11.79 -8.83 1.30
C VAL A 99 10.92 -10.02 1.70
N SER A 100 9.60 -9.81 1.77
CA SER A 100 8.65 -10.87 2.05
C SER A 100 8.51 -11.84 0.86
N PRO A 101 8.26 -13.14 1.10
CA PRO A 101 7.95 -14.08 0.03
C PRO A 101 6.64 -13.68 -0.65
N LEU A 102 6.49 -14.07 -1.93
CA LEU A 102 5.25 -13.83 -2.66
C LEU A 102 4.08 -14.60 -2.01
N PRO A 103 2.86 -14.04 -2.08
CA PRO A 103 1.65 -14.76 -1.67
C PRO A 103 1.49 -16.07 -2.45
N GLU A 104 0.89 -17.09 -1.83
CA GLU A 104 0.65 -18.39 -2.48
C GLU A 104 -0.41 -18.30 -3.58
N GLN A 105 -1.39 -17.40 -3.43
CA GLN A 105 -2.48 -17.17 -4.38
C GLN A 105 -2.25 -15.90 -5.21
N PRO A 106 -2.77 -15.82 -6.45
CA PRO A 106 -2.81 -14.58 -7.21
C PRO A 106 -3.53 -13.47 -6.44
N GLY A 107 -2.95 -12.28 -6.41
CA GLY A 107 -3.45 -11.20 -5.56
C GLY A 107 -2.37 -10.20 -5.14
N VAL A 108 -2.82 -9.07 -4.60
CA VAL A 108 -1.93 -8.06 -4.02
C VAL A 108 -2.08 -8.08 -2.51
N GLU A 109 -0.98 -8.26 -1.79
CA GLU A 109 -0.92 -8.07 -0.34
C GLU A 109 -0.21 -6.76 0.01
N LEU A 110 -0.83 -5.96 0.87
CA LEU A 110 -0.32 -4.69 1.34
C LEU A 110 -0.18 -4.78 2.86
N ASN A 111 1.04 -4.94 3.35
CA ASN A 111 1.37 -4.89 4.76
C ASN A 111 1.88 -3.49 5.08
N MET A 112 0.94 -2.65 5.50
CA MET A 112 1.12 -1.21 5.66
C MET A 112 1.33 -0.87 7.13
N PRO A 113 2.01 0.24 7.45
CA PRO A 113 2.12 0.76 8.80
C PRO A 113 0.78 1.43 9.17
N PRO A 114 0.65 2.08 10.33
CA PRO A 114 -0.53 2.86 10.65
C PRO A 114 -0.91 3.83 9.53
N MET A 115 -2.19 3.87 9.14
CA MET A 115 -2.65 4.67 8.01
C MET A 115 -4.01 5.34 8.26
N ASP A 116 -4.26 6.44 7.55
CA ASP A 116 -5.53 7.17 7.58
C ASP A 116 -6.37 6.82 6.34
N GLY A 117 -7.30 5.88 6.52
CA GLY A 117 -8.20 5.43 5.46
C GLY A 117 -9.10 6.52 4.89
N ALA A 118 -9.41 7.58 5.64
CA ALA A 118 -10.21 8.68 5.13
C ALA A 118 -9.44 9.50 4.08
N GLN A 119 -8.15 9.72 4.28
CA GLN A 119 -7.30 10.40 3.30
C GLN A 119 -7.14 9.57 2.02
N TRP A 120 -6.93 8.26 2.16
CA TRP A 120 -6.87 7.34 1.02
C TRP A 120 -8.19 7.30 0.25
N LEU A 121 -9.32 7.22 0.95
CA LEU A 121 -10.63 7.23 0.33
C LEU A 121 -10.89 8.55 -0.43
N ALA A 122 -10.52 9.70 0.15
CA ALA A 122 -10.64 10.99 -0.50
C ALA A 122 -9.80 11.08 -1.79
N LEU A 123 -8.58 10.54 -1.78
CA LEU A 123 -7.73 10.46 -2.97
C LEU A 123 -8.41 9.68 -4.11
N PHE A 124 -9.00 8.51 -3.80
CA PHE A 124 -9.66 7.68 -4.81
C PHE A 124 -10.95 8.33 -5.35
N GLN A 125 -11.74 8.98 -4.48
CA GLN A 125 -12.91 9.75 -4.91
C GLN A 125 -12.53 10.96 -5.79
N GLY A 126 -11.34 11.53 -5.59
CA GLY A 126 -10.77 12.60 -6.41
C GLY A 126 -10.29 12.17 -7.80
N GLY A 127 -10.51 10.91 -8.21
CA GLY A 127 -10.23 10.43 -9.57
C GLY A 127 -8.83 9.86 -9.79
N ALA A 128 -8.04 9.65 -8.73
CA ALA A 128 -6.67 9.12 -8.84
C ALA A 128 -6.57 7.71 -9.46
N ALA A 129 -7.70 6.99 -9.59
CA ALA A 129 -7.75 5.66 -10.18
C ALA A 129 -8.01 5.64 -11.71
N ASN A 130 -8.24 6.80 -12.34
CA ASN A 130 -8.73 6.85 -13.72
C ASN A 130 -7.64 6.68 -14.80
N ASP A 131 -6.37 6.75 -14.44
CA ASP A 131 -5.23 6.76 -15.37
C ASP A 131 -4.40 5.45 -15.34
N VAL A 132 -5.06 4.30 -15.27
CA VAL A 132 -4.36 3.00 -15.34
C VAL A 132 -4.33 2.52 -16.80
N SER A 133 -3.14 2.25 -17.32
CA SER A 133 -2.95 1.88 -18.73
C SER A 133 -3.74 0.60 -19.12
N SER A 134 -4.39 0.61 -20.28
CA SER A 134 -5.18 -0.52 -20.80
C SER A 134 -4.39 -1.80 -21.09
N ASN A 135 -3.06 -1.71 -21.08
CA ASN A 135 -2.12 -2.79 -21.40
C ASN A 135 -1.66 -3.58 -20.16
N LEU A 136 -2.04 -3.13 -18.96
CA LEU A 136 -1.78 -3.83 -17.71
C LEU A 136 -3.04 -4.55 -17.22
N VAL A 137 -2.87 -5.74 -16.66
CA VAL A 137 -3.92 -6.50 -15.95
C VAL A 137 -3.49 -6.65 -14.50
N PHE A 138 -4.35 -6.25 -13.57
CA PHE A 138 -4.11 -6.37 -12.13
C PHE A 138 -4.95 -7.50 -11.53
N PRO A 139 -4.48 -8.16 -10.46
CA PRO A 139 -5.29 -9.09 -9.71
C PRO A 139 -6.52 -8.40 -9.13
N GLU A 140 -7.66 -9.09 -9.15
CA GLU A 140 -8.90 -8.59 -8.53
C GLU A 140 -8.88 -8.76 -7.00
N GLN A 141 -8.06 -9.69 -6.49
CA GLN A 141 -7.92 -9.92 -5.06
C GLN A 141 -6.88 -8.97 -4.45
N VAL A 142 -7.29 -8.25 -3.41
CA VAL A 142 -6.44 -7.33 -2.65
C VAL A 142 -6.61 -7.61 -1.16
N THR A 143 -5.50 -7.81 -0.47
CA THR A 143 -5.44 -7.95 0.99
C THR A 143 -4.67 -6.76 1.56
N LEU A 144 -5.27 -6.03 2.47
CA LEU A 144 -4.61 -4.96 3.24
C LEU A 144 -4.51 -5.40 4.70
N ARG A 145 -3.30 -5.35 5.26
CA ARG A 145 -3.02 -5.57 6.67
C ARG A 145 -2.35 -4.32 7.23
N THR A 146 -2.88 -3.81 8.34
CA THR A 146 -2.29 -2.66 9.03
C THR A 146 -2.52 -2.77 10.53
N PRO A 147 -1.52 -2.40 11.37
CA PRO A 147 -1.68 -2.44 12.81
C PRO A 147 -2.68 -1.39 13.32
N ALA A 148 -2.91 -0.30 12.58
CA ALA A 148 -3.89 0.72 12.92
C ALA A 148 -4.42 1.42 11.68
N LEU A 149 -5.74 1.43 11.51
CA LEU A 149 -6.44 2.16 10.45
C LEU A 149 -7.31 3.22 11.10
N THR A 150 -7.17 4.48 10.70
CA THR A 150 -8.14 5.53 11.08
C THR A 150 -9.16 5.68 9.96
N MET A 151 -10.44 5.47 10.24
CA MET A 151 -11.49 5.59 9.23
C MET A 151 -12.84 5.87 9.89
N ALA A 152 -13.68 6.68 9.24
CA ALA A 152 -15.02 7.04 9.74
C ALA A 152 -15.02 7.61 11.17
N GLY A 153 -14.00 8.41 11.52
CA GLY A 153 -13.87 9.04 12.84
C GLY A 153 -13.48 8.09 13.98
N GLN A 154 -12.93 6.92 13.65
CA GLN A 154 -12.60 5.86 14.59
C GLN A 154 -11.24 5.23 14.29
N SER A 155 -10.65 4.61 15.32
CA SER A 155 -9.42 3.85 15.21
C SER A 155 -9.74 2.36 15.22
N TRP A 156 -9.32 1.67 14.18
CA TRP A 156 -9.45 0.24 13.99
C TRP A 156 -8.08 -0.39 14.19
N ASN A 157 -7.95 -1.28 15.16
CA ASN A 157 -6.68 -1.87 15.57
C ASN A 157 -6.52 -3.28 14.98
N ASN A 158 -5.32 -3.53 14.46
CA ASN A 158 -4.89 -4.80 13.88
C ASN A 158 -5.86 -5.30 12.80
N VAL A 159 -6.04 -4.48 11.76
CA VAL A 159 -7.03 -4.70 10.72
C VAL A 159 -6.45 -5.50 9.56
N SER A 160 -7.22 -6.49 9.12
CA SER A 160 -7.08 -7.20 7.86
C SER A 160 -8.35 -6.99 7.03
N LEU A 161 -8.19 -6.45 5.83
CA LEU A 161 -9.25 -6.31 4.82
C LEU A 161 -8.90 -7.18 3.62
N VAL A 162 -9.79 -8.08 3.23
CA VAL A 162 -9.64 -8.91 2.04
C VAL A 162 -10.78 -8.59 1.09
N SER A 163 -10.45 -8.00 -0.06
CA SER A 163 -11.37 -7.78 -1.17
C SER A 163 -11.12 -8.83 -2.23
N ARG A 164 -12.17 -9.51 -2.67
CA ARG A 164 -12.10 -10.52 -3.73
C ARG A 164 -13.35 -10.49 -4.60
N PRO A 165 -13.25 -10.90 -5.87
CA PRO A 165 -14.44 -11.10 -6.68
C PRO A 165 -15.35 -12.16 -6.05
N ASP A 166 -16.64 -11.93 -6.16
CA ASP A 166 -17.69 -12.85 -5.72
C ASP A 166 -18.79 -12.88 -6.79
N ALA A 167 -19.67 -13.90 -6.78
CA ALA A 167 -20.64 -14.13 -7.85
C ALA A 167 -21.45 -12.85 -8.22
N GLY A 168 -21.07 -12.22 -9.33
CA GLY A 168 -21.69 -10.99 -9.83
C GLY A 168 -21.34 -9.70 -9.07
N GLY A 169 -20.21 -9.65 -8.36
CA GLY A 169 -19.82 -8.52 -7.54
C GLY A 169 -18.47 -8.68 -6.83
N THR A 170 -18.36 -8.07 -5.65
CA THR A 170 -17.15 -8.07 -4.83
C THR A 170 -17.53 -8.37 -3.39
N LYS A 171 -16.74 -9.23 -2.74
CA LYS A 171 -16.86 -9.52 -1.32
C LYS A 171 -15.67 -8.93 -0.58
N ILE A 172 -15.96 -8.15 0.46
CA ILE A 172 -14.98 -7.56 1.36
C ILE A 172 -15.14 -8.22 2.73
N GLU A 173 -14.07 -8.84 3.22
CA GLU A 173 -13.99 -9.45 4.55
C GLU A 173 -13.11 -8.55 5.42
N ALA A 174 -13.65 -8.09 6.55
CA ALA A 174 -12.98 -7.20 7.49
C ALA A 174 -12.81 -7.91 8.83
N GLN A 175 -11.58 -7.98 9.32
CA GLN A 175 -11.23 -8.57 10.60
C GLN A 175 -10.27 -7.67 11.36
N GLY A 176 -10.59 -7.38 12.61
CA GLY A 176 -9.74 -6.62 13.52
C GLY A 176 -10.26 -6.71 14.95
N ARG A 177 -9.65 -5.95 15.87
CA ARG A 177 -10.10 -5.93 17.27
C ARG A 177 -11.50 -5.35 17.42
N GLU A 178 -11.83 -4.34 16.62
CA GLU A 178 -13.11 -3.61 16.69
C GLU A 178 -14.13 -4.10 15.67
N VAL A 179 -13.76 -4.92 14.67
CA VAL A 179 -14.68 -5.37 13.62
C VAL A 179 -14.44 -6.82 13.21
N ASN A 180 -15.53 -7.55 13.02
CA ASN A 180 -15.53 -8.77 12.23
C ASN A 180 -16.80 -8.77 11.39
N ALA A 181 -16.64 -8.51 10.10
CA ALA A 181 -17.75 -8.32 9.20
C ALA A 181 -17.41 -8.76 7.77
N THR A 182 -18.44 -9.02 7.00
CA THR A 182 -18.37 -9.29 5.57
C THR A 182 -19.35 -8.38 4.86
N LEU A 183 -18.90 -7.69 3.82
CA LEU A 183 -19.74 -6.91 2.91
C LEU A 183 -19.74 -7.57 1.53
N THR A 184 -20.89 -7.96 1.04
CA THR A 184 -21.09 -8.49 -0.31
C THR A 184 -21.76 -7.42 -1.16
N MET A 185 -20.98 -6.83 -2.07
CA MET A 185 -21.42 -5.80 -3.00
C MET A 185 -21.81 -6.48 -4.31
N ARG A 186 -23.10 -6.50 -4.63
CA ARG A 186 -23.63 -7.09 -5.86
C ARG A 186 -23.85 -5.99 -6.89
N LYS A 187 -23.57 -6.26 -8.17
CA LYS A 187 -23.70 -5.25 -9.25
C LYS A 187 -25.14 -4.73 -9.42
N ASN A 188 -26.12 -5.62 -9.41
CA ASN A 188 -27.54 -5.30 -9.70
C ASN A 188 -28.48 -5.74 -8.56
N ALA A 189 -27.97 -5.78 -7.33
CA ALA A 189 -28.75 -6.16 -6.15
C ALA A 189 -28.27 -5.39 -4.91
N PRO A 190 -29.10 -5.30 -3.86
CA PRO A 190 -28.70 -4.66 -2.61
C PRO A 190 -27.42 -5.26 -2.04
N TRP A 191 -26.63 -4.42 -1.37
CA TRP A 191 -25.45 -4.85 -0.65
C TRP A 191 -25.87 -5.60 0.61
N LEU A 192 -25.17 -6.70 0.91
CA LEU A 192 -25.41 -7.51 2.10
C LEU A 192 -24.24 -7.38 3.05
N ALA A 193 -24.50 -6.86 4.25
CA ALA A 193 -23.53 -6.79 5.33
C ALA A 193 -23.86 -7.87 6.39
N ALA A 194 -22.92 -8.79 6.62
CA ALA A 194 -22.95 -9.76 7.70
C ALA A 194 -21.94 -9.33 8.76
N ILE A 195 -22.42 -8.86 9.92
CA ILE A 195 -21.58 -8.30 10.98
C ILE A 195 -21.64 -9.23 12.18
N ARG A 196 -20.50 -9.82 12.55
CA ARG A 196 -20.40 -10.64 13.76
C ARG A 196 -20.23 -9.77 15.00
N TYR A 197 -19.37 -8.76 14.91
CA TYR A 197 -19.25 -7.71 15.91
C TYR A 197 -18.73 -6.41 15.29
N LEU A 198 -19.11 -5.31 15.91
CA LEU A 198 -18.65 -3.96 15.60
C LEU A 198 -18.60 -3.15 16.90
N TYR A 199 -17.40 -2.75 17.31
CA TYR A 199 -17.17 -1.94 18.50
C TYR A 199 -16.82 -0.52 18.09
N TYR A 200 -17.48 0.45 18.73
CA TYR A 200 -17.19 1.85 18.49
C TYR A 200 -15.95 2.29 19.28
N ASN A 201 -14.91 2.75 18.58
CA ASN A 201 -13.68 3.26 19.19
C ASN A 201 -13.35 4.64 18.64
N LYS A 202 -13.87 5.68 19.32
CA LYS A 202 -13.71 7.06 18.90
C LYS A 202 -12.24 7.46 18.93
N THR A 203 -11.70 7.96 17.81
CA THR A 203 -10.46 8.72 17.87
C THR A 203 -10.74 10.00 18.64
N ALA A 204 -10.05 10.23 19.76
CA ALA A 204 -10.03 11.56 20.36
C ALA A 204 -9.55 12.51 19.26
N ALA A 205 -10.42 13.42 18.81
CA ALA A 205 -9.98 14.52 17.97
C ALA A 205 -8.81 15.16 18.72
N LYS A 206 -7.62 15.19 18.12
CA LYS A 206 -6.53 16.00 18.67
C LYS A 206 -7.08 17.43 18.69
N SER A 207 -7.61 17.86 19.84
CA SER A 207 -7.80 19.26 20.12
C SER A 207 -6.41 19.85 20.01
N ARG A 208 -6.15 20.62 18.96
CA ARG A 208 -5.07 21.58 18.97
C ARG A 208 -5.51 22.71 19.91
N GLY A 209 -5.59 22.40 21.19
CA GLY A 209 -5.71 23.36 22.26
C GLY A 209 -4.34 24.00 22.41
N THR A 210 -4.09 25.08 21.67
CA THR A 210 -3.27 26.14 22.23
C THR A 210 -4.07 26.71 23.41
N GLU A 211 -3.92 26.07 24.58
CA GLU A 211 -4.13 26.76 25.84
C GLU A 211 -3.11 27.90 25.87
N LYS A 212 -3.59 29.10 25.53
CA LYS A 212 -2.95 30.32 25.97
C LYS A 212 -2.85 30.20 27.49
N SER A 213 -1.63 30.06 27.98
CA SER A 213 -1.32 30.33 29.38
C SER A 213 -1.70 31.79 29.66
N SER A 214 -2.85 31.98 30.28
CA SER A 214 -3.25 33.22 30.92
C SER A 214 -3.73 32.85 32.30
N ALA A 215 -2.82 32.94 33.27
CA ALA A 215 -3.19 33.15 34.66
C ALA A 215 -2.36 34.32 35.22
N PRO A 216 -2.98 35.26 35.96
CA PRO A 216 -2.41 36.57 36.23
C PRO A 216 -1.73 36.64 37.61
N LEU A 217 -0.83 37.61 37.71
CA LEU A 217 -0.52 38.47 38.86
C LEU A 217 -0.11 37.81 40.20
N ALA A 218 1.16 38.08 40.52
CA ALA A 218 1.75 37.92 41.83
C ALA A 218 1.05 38.81 42.86
N ASP A 219 0.72 38.24 44.03
CA ASP A 219 0.54 39.01 45.25
C ASP A 219 1.78 38.85 46.13
N THR A 220 2.47 39.97 46.28
CA THR A 220 3.52 40.25 47.25
C THR A 220 2.92 40.26 48.66
N ASN A 221 3.47 39.42 49.55
CA ASN A 221 3.32 39.57 51.00
C ASN A 221 4.10 40.80 51.47
N ILE A 222 3.45 41.69 52.21
CA ILE A 222 4.08 42.65 53.12
C ILE A 222 3.22 42.68 54.40
N ASP A 223 3.90 42.44 55.53
CA ASP A 223 3.57 42.60 56.97
C ASP A 223 2.12 42.83 57.42
#